data_AF-A0A951ZNT9-F1
#
_entry.id   AF-A0A951ZNT9-F1
#
_cell.length_a   1.000
_cell.length_b   1.000
_cell.length_c   1.000
_cell.angle_alpha   90.00
_cell.angle_beta   90.00
_cell.angle_gamma   90.00
#
_symmetry.space_group_name_H-M   'P 1'
#
loop_
_entity.id
_entity.type
_entity.pdbx_description
1 polymer ?
#
loop_
_entity_poly.entity_id
_entity_poly.type
_entity_poly.pdbx_seq_one_letter_code
_entity_poly.pdbx_strand_id
1 'polypeptide(L)'
;MLALVFGILSLEQFLNYVQESKFKHILLGALCFLLAVLAKESAITLFAIVPLTLFFFSKPKKKDYLISLAVLSLAVLAYFGMRISALGELSNFNEIAVINNSIVAAKNGSEHFATAFVLVGAYLRLFLFPHPLSYDYSYNTFPIVTVSDPQFLLSFGAFIAIVVYIFFHWKKKDVAVYGLVFFGLTISIVS
;
A
#
# COMPACT_ATOMS: atom_id res chain seq x y z
N MET A 1 -7.97 -8.37 -9.41
CA MET A 1 -9.35 -7.87 -9.58
C MET A 1 -10.22 -8.17 -8.37
N LEU A 2 -10.32 -9.42 -7.89
CA LEU A 2 -11.13 -9.78 -6.71
C LEU A 2 -10.76 -9.02 -5.43
N ALA A 3 -9.45 -8.91 -5.14
CA ALA A 3 -8.96 -8.14 -3.99
C ALA A 3 -9.38 -6.65 -4.02
N LEU A 4 -9.47 -6.06 -5.21
CA LEU A 4 -9.91 -4.66 -5.37
C LEU A 4 -11.40 -4.53 -5.03
N VAL A 5 -12.24 -5.42 -5.56
CA VAL A 5 -13.69 -5.39 -5.32
C VAL A 5 -13.99 -5.54 -3.83
N PHE A 6 -13.40 -6.55 -3.18
CA PHE A 6 -13.58 -6.75 -1.75
C PHE A 6 -12.95 -5.63 -0.91
N GLY A 7 -11.85 -5.04 -1.36
CA GLY A 7 -11.24 -3.88 -0.71
C GLY A 7 -12.12 -2.64 -0.71
N ILE A 8 -12.74 -2.32 -1.86
CA ILE A 8 -13.68 -1.20 -1.98
C ILE A 8 -14.92 -1.45 -1.12
N LEU A 9 -15.51 -2.65 -1.19
CA LEU A 9 -16.65 -3.03 -0.35
C LEU A 9 -16.32 -2.91 1.14
N SER A 10 -15.13 -3.35 1.55
CA SER A 10 -14.68 -3.20 2.94
C SER A 10 -14.66 -1.73 3.37
N LEU A 11 -14.04 -0.85 2.57
CA LEU A 11 -13.97 0.59 2.85
C LEU A 11 -15.37 1.22 2.96
N GLU A 12 -16.27 0.90 2.03
CA GLU A 12 -17.65 1.37 2.06
C GLU A 12 -18.38 0.95 3.33
N GLN A 13 -18.27 -0.33 3.72
CA GLN A 13 -18.92 -0.84 4.92
C GLN A 13 -18.37 -0.19 6.20
N PHE A 14 -17.06 0.06 6.30
CA PHE A 14 -16.49 0.78 7.45
C PHE A 14 -16.93 2.24 7.52
N LEU A 15 -17.12 2.91 6.38
CA LEU A 15 -17.71 4.25 6.34
C LEU A 15 -19.17 4.23 6.81
N ASN A 16 -19.97 3.29 6.31
CA ASN A 16 -21.37 3.11 6.72
C ASN A 16 -21.49 2.73 8.20
N TYR A 17 -20.55 1.94 8.74
CA TYR A 17 -20.50 1.63 10.17
C TYR A 17 -20.35 2.89 11.02
N VAL A 18 -19.48 3.83 10.64
CA VAL A 18 -19.29 5.08 11.39
C VAL A 18 -20.52 5.99 11.32
N GLN A 19 -21.29 5.94 10.22
CA GLN A 19 -22.51 6.74 10.06
C GLN A 19 -23.71 6.14 10.78
N GLU A 20 -23.95 4.83 10.63
CA GLU A 20 -25.16 4.17 11.11
C GLU A 20 -24.98 3.45 12.45
N SER A 21 -23.73 3.23 12.90
CA SER A 21 -23.38 2.50 14.12
C SER A 21 -23.98 1.07 14.21
N LYS A 22 -24.33 0.47 13.06
CA LYS A 22 -24.91 -0.88 13.01
C LYS A 22 -23.82 -1.95 12.94
N PHE A 23 -23.97 -2.99 13.77
CA PHE A 23 -23.05 -4.14 13.82
C PHE A 23 -22.97 -4.93 12.50
N LYS A 24 -24.00 -4.87 11.64
CA LYS A 24 -23.94 -5.55 10.34
C LYS A 24 -22.81 -5.01 9.46
N HIS A 25 -22.61 -3.69 9.44
CA HIS A 25 -21.58 -3.06 8.61
C HIS A 25 -20.17 -3.42 9.07
N ILE A 26 -19.94 -3.53 10.38
CA ILE A 26 -18.60 -3.89 10.86
C ILE A 26 -18.25 -5.35 10.53
N LEU A 27 -19.21 -6.26 10.67
CA LEU A 27 -19.01 -7.67 10.35
C LEU A 27 -18.78 -7.88 8.85
N LEU A 28 -19.61 -7.25 8.01
CA LEU A 28 -19.46 -7.31 6.56
C LEU A 28 -18.15 -6.66 6.09
N GLY A 29 -17.78 -5.50 6.66
CA GLY A 29 -16.52 -4.82 6.34
C GLY A 29 -15.29 -5.67 6.67
N ALA A 30 -15.32 -6.34 7.82
CA ALA A 30 -14.26 -7.26 8.25
C ALA A 30 -14.16 -8.50 7.36
N LEU A 31 -15.31 -9.09 7.01
CA LEU A 31 -15.37 -10.24 6.12
C LEU A 31 -14.87 -9.90 4.72
N CYS A 32 -15.29 -8.76 4.16
CA CYS A 32 -14.76 -8.26 2.89
C CYS A 32 -13.25 -7.99 2.96
N PHE A 33 -12.74 -7.39 4.04
CA PHE A 33 -11.30 -7.21 4.21
C PHE A 33 -10.57 -8.55 4.25
N LEU A 34 -11.05 -9.53 5.02
CA LEU A 34 -10.46 -10.87 5.09
C LEU A 34 -10.44 -11.53 3.70
N LEU A 35 -11.55 -11.47 2.96
CA LEU A 35 -11.63 -11.98 1.59
C LEU A 35 -10.68 -11.26 0.63
N ALA A 36 -10.47 -9.95 0.81
CA ALA A 36 -9.52 -9.20 0.01
C ALA A 36 -8.08 -9.68 0.23
N VAL A 37 -7.68 -9.88 1.49
CA VAL A 37 -6.33 -10.36 1.87
C VAL A 37 -6.13 -11.82 1.45
N LEU A 38 -7.17 -12.66 1.54
CA LEU A 38 -7.14 -14.03 1.02
C LEU A 38 -7.02 -14.07 -0.52
N ALA A 39 -7.63 -13.12 -1.23
CA ALA A 39 -7.50 -13.02 -2.68
C ALA A 39 -6.13 -12.51 -3.13
N LYS A 40 -5.52 -11.59 -2.36
CA LYS A 40 -4.15 -11.12 -2.59
C LYS A 40 -3.54 -10.56 -1.31
N GLU A 41 -2.35 -11.04 -0.92
CA GLU A 41 -1.66 -10.62 0.31
C GLU A 41 -1.39 -9.11 0.36
N SER A 42 -1.16 -8.47 -0.79
CA SER A 42 -0.93 -7.01 -0.88
C SER A 42 -2.12 -6.17 -0.41
N ALA A 43 -3.32 -6.76 -0.30
CA ALA A 43 -4.50 -6.09 0.24
C ALA A 43 -4.42 -5.84 1.75
N ILE A 44 -3.43 -6.40 2.47
CA ILE A 44 -3.21 -6.09 3.89
C ILE A 44 -2.93 -4.60 4.13
N THR A 45 -2.48 -3.86 3.10
CA THR A 45 -2.36 -2.40 3.11
C THR A 45 -3.66 -1.70 3.47
N LEU A 46 -4.82 -2.33 3.24
CA LEU A 46 -6.13 -1.82 3.66
C LEU A 46 -6.24 -1.66 5.19
N PHE A 47 -5.44 -2.39 5.98
CA PHE A 47 -5.34 -2.20 7.42
C PHE A 47 -4.97 -0.76 7.80
N ALA A 48 -4.10 -0.12 7.00
CA ALA A 48 -3.73 1.29 7.18
C ALA A 48 -4.68 2.24 6.44
N ILE A 49 -5.23 1.83 5.30
CA ILE A 49 -6.08 2.68 4.46
C ILE A 49 -7.46 2.88 5.09
N VAL A 50 -8.07 1.87 5.73
CA VAL A 50 -9.37 2.01 6.39
C VAL A 50 -9.33 3.11 7.48
N PRO A 51 -8.44 3.07 8.49
CA PRO A 51 -8.36 4.13 9.50
C PRO A 51 -8.02 5.50 8.89
N LEU A 52 -7.15 5.54 7.87
CA LEU A 52 -6.88 6.78 7.13
C LEU A 52 -8.15 7.36 6.50
N THR A 53 -8.94 6.51 5.84
CA THR A 53 -10.20 6.90 5.17
C THR A 53 -11.22 7.40 6.19
N LEU A 54 -11.35 6.71 7.32
CA LEU A 54 -12.21 7.14 8.43
C LEU A 54 -11.74 8.48 9.02
N PHE A 55 -10.44 8.73 9.10
CA PHE A 55 -9.89 9.98 9.60
C PHE A 55 -10.11 11.16 8.63
N PHE A 56 -9.95 10.95 7.33
CA PHE A 56 -10.11 12.01 6.32
C PHE A 56 -11.56 12.34 6.02
N PHE A 57 -12.40 11.32 5.79
CA PHE A 57 -13.76 11.51 5.27
C PHE A 57 -14.85 11.39 6.31
N SER A 58 -14.54 10.86 7.49
CA SER A 58 -15.50 10.71 8.59
C SER A 58 -15.05 11.49 9.82
N LYS A 59 -16.01 11.80 10.70
CA LYS A 59 -15.75 12.29 12.07
C LYS A 59 -16.12 11.19 13.07
N PRO A 60 -15.40 10.04 13.08
CA PRO A 60 -15.77 8.91 13.93
C PRO A 60 -15.62 9.27 15.41
N LYS A 61 -16.50 8.71 16.24
CA LYS A 61 -16.26 8.70 17.68
C LYS A 61 -15.03 7.83 17.95
N LYS A 62 -14.27 8.15 19.02
CA LYS A 62 -13.08 7.36 19.41
C LYS A 62 -13.39 5.87 19.53
N LYS A 63 -14.57 5.53 20.06
CA LYS A 63 -15.06 4.15 20.19
C LYS A 63 -15.13 3.46 18.82
N ASP A 64 -15.84 4.03 17.86
CA ASP A 64 -16.08 3.40 16.56
C ASP A 64 -14.77 3.24 15.75
N TYR A 65 -13.85 4.20 15.91
CA TYR A 65 -12.51 4.13 15.33
C TYR A 65 -11.69 2.96 15.92
N LEU A 66 -11.67 2.83 17.26
CA LEU A 66 -10.95 1.76 17.95
C LEU A 66 -11.55 0.38 17.67
N ILE A 67 -12.88 0.26 17.60
CA ILE A 67 -13.54 -0.99 17.25
C ILE A 67 -13.19 -1.37 15.80
N SER A 68 -13.20 -0.42 14.87
CA SER A 68 -12.81 -0.69 13.48
C SER A 68 -11.37 -1.23 13.40
N LEU A 69 -10.44 -0.62 14.13
CA LEU A 69 -9.06 -1.09 14.21
C LEU A 69 -8.96 -2.48 14.84
N ALA A 70 -9.67 -2.73 15.94
CA ALA A 70 -9.66 -4.03 16.63
C ALA A 70 -10.17 -5.17 15.73
N VAL A 71 -11.26 -4.92 14.99
CA VAL A 71 -11.86 -5.91 14.08
C VAL A 71 -10.95 -6.17 12.88
N LEU A 72 -10.31 -5.13 12.33
CA LEU A 72 -9.30 -5.30 11.28
C LEU A 72 -8.10 -6.11 11.77
N SER A 73 -7.59 -5.83 12.97
CA SER A 73 -6.50 -6.59 13.59
C SER A 73 -6.87 -8.06 13.76
N LEU A 74 -8.11 -8.35 14.18
CA LEU A 74 -8.60 -9.73 14.28
C LEU A 74 -8.61 -10.43 12.93
N ALA A 75 -9.03 -9.76 11.86
CA ALA A 75 -9.01 -10.32 10.51
C ALA A 75 -7.58 -10.55 10.00
N VAL A 76 -6.63 -9.66 10.31
CA VAL A 76 -5.20 -9.87 10.01
C VAL A 76 -4.65 -11.10 10.74
N LEU A 77 -4.96 -11.26 12.03
CA LEU A 77 -4.53 -12.43 12.80
C LEU A 77 -5.15 -13.72 12.24
N ALA A 78 -6.43 -13.70 11.88
CA ALA A 78 -7.10 -14.82 11.24
C ALA A 78 -6.44 -15.20 9.91
N TYR A 79 -6.10 -14.22 9.09
CA TYR A 79 -5.37 -14.43 7.84
C TYR A 79 -4.01 -15.10 8.07
N PHE A 80 -3.20 -14.59 9.00
CA PHE A 80 -1.89 -15.20 9.30
C PHE A 80 -2.03 -16.62 9.86
N GLY A 81 -3.03 -16.88 10.72
CA GLY A 81 -3.32 -18.22 11.21
C GLY A 81 -3.68 -19.20 10.10
N MET A 82 -4.55 -18.79 9.16
CA MET A 82 -4.90 -19.59 7.98
C MET A 82 -3.69 -19.82 7.08
N ARG A 83 -2.85 -18.79 6.87
CA ARG A 83 -1.64 -18.87 6.04
C ARG A 83 -0.64 -19.87 6.61
N ILE A 84 -0.32 -19.78 7.91
CA ILE A 84 0.58 -20.72 8.58
C ILE A 84 0.03 -22.14 8.52
N SER A 85 -1.27 -22.32 8.75
CA SER A 85 -1.89 -23.65 8.69
C SER A 85 -1.83 -24.27 7.29
N ALA A 86 -1.90 -23.47 6.23
CA ALA A 86 -1.91 -23.95 4.85
C ALA A 86 -0.51 -24.13 4.26
N LEU A 87 0.42 -23.24 4.60
CA LEU A 87 1.76 -23.17 3.99
C LEU A 87 2.89 -23.63 4.92
N GLY A 88 2.64 -23.79 6.22
CA GLY A 88 3.66 -24.12 7.22
C GLY A 88 4.59 -22.96 7.57
N GLU A 89 4.63 -21.89 6.76
CA GLU A 89 5.53 -20.75 6.92
C GLU A 89 4.79 -19.40 6.75
N LEU A 90 5.28 -18.37 7.43
CA LEU A 90 4.78 -16.99 7.32
C LEU A 90 5.18 -16.33 5.99
N SER A 91 6.33 -16.69 5.45
CA SER A 91 6.90 -16.09 4.24
C SER A 91 7.66 -17.15 3.45
N ASN A 92 7.40 -17.24 2.15
CA ASN A 92 8.26 -17.98 1.23
C ASN A 92 9.58 -17.18 1.09
N PHE A 93 10.63 -17.58 1.80
CA PHE A 93 11.98 -17.03 1.63
C PHE A 93 12.66 -17.59 0.37
N ASN A 94 11.91 -17.85 -0.70
CA ASN A 94 12.54 -18.16 -1.97
C ASN A 94 13.31 -16.91 -2.41
N GLU A 95 14.61 -17.07 -2.67
CA GLU A 95 15.44 -16.00 -3.19
C GLU A 95 14.74 -15.36 -4.39
N ILE A 96 14.45 -14.06 -4.28
CA ILE A 96 13.91 -13.31 -5.40
C ILE A 96 15.01 -13.27 -6.46
N ALA A 97 14.87 -14.08 -7.50
CA ALA A 97 15.85 -14.11 -8.58
C ALA A 97 16.02 -12.71 -9.19
N VAL A 98 17.25 -12.34 -9.55
CA VAL A 98 17.57 -11.03 -10.16
C VAL A 98 16.75 -10.75 -11.42
N ILE A 99 16.34 -11.80 -12.13
CA ILE A 99 15.45 -11.69 -13.29
C ILE A 99 14.07 -11.13 -12.92
N ASN A 100 13.60 -11.38 -11.70
CA ASN A 100 12.31 -10.92 -11.18
C ASN A 100 12.41 -9.55 -10.47
N ASN A 101 13.60 -9.15 -10.03
CA ASN A 101 13.83 -7.84 -9.44
C ASN A 101 15.30 -7.42 -9.59
N SER A 102 15.56 -6.41 -10.44
CA SER A 102 16.92 -5.93 -10.69
C SER A 102 17.57 -5.29 -9.46
N ILE A 103 16.78 -4.85 -8.47
CA ILE A 103 17.31 -4.25 -7.24
C ILE A 103 18.12 -5.25 -6.41
N VAL A 104 17.82 -6.55 -6.54
CA VAL A 104 18.50 -7.63 -5.82
C VAL A 104 19.96 -7.75 -6.26
N ALA A 105 20.30 -7.26 -7.46
CA ALA A 105 21.68 -7.24 -7.94
C ALA A 105 22.52 -6.09 -7.36
N ALA A 106 21.94 -5.17 -6.57
CA ALA A 106 22.68 -4.10 -5.91
C ALA A 106 23.73 -4.65 -4.94
N LYS A 107 24.96 -4.14 -5.01
CA LYS A 107 26.08 -4.68 -4.21
C LYS A 107 26.11 -4.11 -2.81
N ASN A 108 25.63 -2.87 -2.66
CA ASN A 108 25.68 -2.09 -1.43
C ASN A 108 24.32 -1.45 -1.13
N GLY A 109 24.05 -1.16 0.15
CA GLY A 109 22.78 -0.55 0.58
C GLY A 109 22.49 0.83 -0.04
N SER A 110 23.52 1.59 -0.40
CA SER A 110 23.37 2.88 -1.09
C SER A 110 22.85 2.73 -2.52
N GLU A 111 23.35 1.75 -3.26
CA GLU A 111 22.88 1.41 -4.61
C GLU A 111 21.44 0.89 -4.56
N HIS A 112 21.15 0.04 -3.58
CA HIS A 112 19.80 -0.46 -3.34
C HIS A 112 18.83 0.70 -3.07
N PHE A 113 19.19 1.60 -2.15
CA PHE A 113 18.38 2.78 -1.84
C PHE A 113 18.16 3.67 -3.07
N ALA A 114 19.23 4.00 -3.81
CA ALA A 114 19.12 4.86 -4.98
C ALA A 114 18.22 4.24 -6.06
N THR A 115 18.40 2.94 -6.32
CA THR A 115 17.61 2.20 -7.31
C THR A 115 16.15 2.06 -6.90
N ALA A 116 15.85 1.86 -5.61
CA ALA A 116 14.48 1.86 -5.09
C ALA A 116 13.75 3.18 -5.39
N PHE A 117 14.41 4.32 -5.17
CA PHE A 117 13.80 5.62 -5.46
C PHE A 117 13.60 5.87 -6.95
N VAL A 118 14.51 5.40 -7.81
CA VAL A 118 14.30 5.44 -9.27
C VAL A 118 13.08 4.61 -9.68
N LEU A 119 12.89 3.42 -9.09
CA LEU A 119 11.71 2.58 -9.33
C LEU A 119 10.41 3.28 -8.89
N VAL A 120 10.40 3.88 -7.69
CA VAL A 120 9.25 4.67 -7.22
C VAL A 120 8.99 5.88 -8.13
N GLY A 121 10.05 6.55 -8.59
CA GLY A 121 9.95 7.62 -9.58
C GLY A 121 9.36 7.16 -10.92
N ALA A 122 9.71 5.95 -11.37
CA ALA A 122 9.14 5.35 -12.56
C ALA A 122 7.64 5.04 -12.38
N TYR A 123 7.22 4.56 -11.20
CA TYR A 123 5.79 4.40 -10.89
C TYR A 123 5.04 5.72 -10.92
N LEU A 124 5.60 6.80 -10.35
CA LEU A 124 5.02 8.14 -10.42
C LEU A 124 4.92 8.65 -11.87
N ARG A 125 5.98 8.44 -12.67
CA ARG A 125 5.97 8.80 -14.09
C ARG A 125 4.88 8.04 -14.85
N LEU A 126 4.80 6.72 -14.71
CA LEU A 126 3.81 5.90 -15.40
C LEU A 126 2.38 6.20 -14.95
N PHE A 127 2.20 6.63 -13.70
CA PHE A 127 0.91 7.09 -13.20
C PHE A 127 0.43 8.38 -13.90
N LEU A 128 1.32 9.35 -14.14
CA LEU A 128 0.99 10.61 -14.80
C LEU A 128 0.99 10.50 -16.33
N PHE A 129 1.91 9.72 -16.88
CA PHE A 129 2.09 9.52 -18.31
C PHE A 129 2.39 8.03 -18.59
N PRO A 130 1.36 7.21 -18.87
CA PRO A 130 1.48 5.76 -19.02
C PRO A 130 2.06 5.38 -20.40
N HIS A 131 3.28 5.82 -20.69
CA HIS A 131 3.95 5.49 -21.95
C HIS A 131 5.50 5.43 -21.82
N PRO A 132 6.14 4.36 -22.36
CA PRO A 132 5.53 3.13 -22.88
C PRO A 132 5.05 2.25 -21.73
N LEU A 133 3.93 1.54 -21.89
CA LEU A 133 3.50 0.47 -20.98
C LEU A 133 4.13 -0.86 -21.39
N SER A 134 4.75 -1.56 -20.45
CA SER A 134 5.22 -2.93 -20.61
C SER A 134 4.45 -3.83 -19.66
N TYR A 135 4.24 -5.10 -20.07
CA TYR A 135 3.67 -6.10 -19.18
C TYR A 135 4.62 -6.42 -18.01
N ASP A 136 5.93 -6.23 -18.25
CA ASP A 136 6.97 -6.49 -17.29
C ASP A 136 8.14 -5.50 -17.50
N TYR A 137 8.57 -4.86 -16.42
CA TYR A 137 9.75 -4.00 -16.37
C TYR A 137 10.84 -4.63 -15.49
N SER A 138 10.97 -5.94 -15.59
CA SER A 138 12.00 -6.69 -14.88
C SER A 138 13.33 -6.65 -15.64
N TYR A 139 14.16 -7.69 -15.50
CA TYR A 139 15.54 -7.82 -15.97
C TYR A 139 16.10 -6.69 -16.87
N ASN A 140 17.02 -5.90 -16.29
CA ASN A 140 17.79 -4.85 -16.97
C ASN A 140 16.98 -3.66 -17.54
N THR A 141 15.70 -3.51 -17.16
CA THR A 141 14.94 -2.30 -17.50
C THR A 141 15.36 -1.09 -16.65
N PHE A 142 15.58 -1.32 -15.35
CA PHE A 142 16.12 -0.32 -14.43
C PHE A 142 17.51 -0.80 -13.96
N PRO A 143 18.59 -0.26 -14.54
CA PRO A 143 19.94 -0.60 -14.11
C PRO A 143 20.18 -0.09 -12.68
N ILE A 144 21.14 -0.71 -12.00
CA ILE A 144 21.56 -0.27 -10.67
C ILE A 144 22.15 1.13 -10.79
N VAL A 145 21.62 2.06 -10.02
CA VAL A 145 22.07 3.45 -9.97
C VAL A 145 22.76 3.77 -8.65
N THR A 146 23.55 4.84 -8.65
CA THR A 146 24.14 5.39 -7.44
C THR A 146 23.41 6.66 -6.99
N VAL A 147 23.70 7.12 -5.78
CA VAL A 147 23.11 8.36 -5.22
C VAL A 147 23.49 9.63 -5.99
N SER A 148 24.50 9.57 -6.86
CA SER A 148 24.88 10.69 -7.73
C SER A 148 24.15 10.66 -9.07
N ASP A 149 23.35 9.63 -9.34
CA ASP A 149 22.64 9.49 -10.61
C ASP A 149 21.54 10.55 -10.75
N PRO A 150 21.43 11.23 -11.90
CA PRO A 150 20.40 12.25 -12.13
C PRO A 150 18.97 11.71 -11.97
N GLN A 151 18.70 10.45 -12.33
CA GLN A 151 17.38 9.84 -12.19
C GLN A 151 17.02 9.66 -10.72
N PHE A 152 17.99 9.27 -9.89
CA PHE A 152 17.81 9.19 -8.45
C PHE A 152 17.52 10.57 -7.87
N LEU A 153 18.33 11.58 -8.19
CA LEU A 153 18.14 12.94 -7.68
C LEU A 153 16.77 13.52 -8.04
N LEU A 154 16.32 13.32 -9.28
CA LEU A 154 14.99 13.74 -9.73
C LEU A 154 13.87 12.99 -8.98
N SER A 155 13.96 11.67 -8.87
CA SER A 155 12.93 10.84 -8.23
C SER A 155 12.86 11.11 -6.73
N PHE A 156 14.01 11.24 -6.07
CA PHE A 156 14.12 11.57 -4.66
C PHE A 156 13.62 12.99 -4.38
N GLY A 157 13.97 13.96 -5.22
CA GLY A 157 13.45 15.34 -5.13
C GLY A 157 11.93 15.39 -5.29
N ALA A 158 11.36 14.65 -6.24
CA ALA A 158 9.91 14.53 -6.42
C ALA A 158 9.23 13.91 -5.19
N PHE A 159 9.82 12.86 -4.62
CA PHE A 159 9.31 12.24 -3.39
C PHE A 159 9.33 13.21 -2.20
N ILE A 160 10.43 13.96 -2.01
CA ILE A 160 10.51 15.00 -0.98
C ILE A 160 9.41 16.05 -1.19
N ALA A 161 9.21 16.51 -2.43
CA ALA A 161 8.16 17.49 -2.73
C ALA A 161 6.76 16.96 -2.35
N ILE A 162 6.47 15.68 -2.62
CA ILE A 162 5.22 15.02 -2.21
C ILE A 162 5.10 14.98 -0.68
N VAL A 163 6.14 14.56 0.04
CA VAL A 163 6.13 14.48 1.51
C VAL A 163 5.92 15.86 2.13
N VAL A 164 6.61 16.88 1.61
CA VAL A 164 6.47 18.27 2.04
C VAL A 164 5.04 18.78 1.77
N TYR A 165 4.48 18.48 0.59
CA TYR A 165 3.10 18.84 0.26
C TYR A 165 2.10 18.22 1.24
N ILE A 166 2.23 16.91 1.51
CA ILE A 166 1.40 16.17 2.48
C ILE A 166 1.50 16.84 3.86
N PHE A 167 2.71 17.13 4.34
CA PHE A 167 2.92 17.72 5.67
C PHE A 167 2.21 19.06 5.83
N PHE A 168 2.33 19.96 4.85
CA PHE A 168 1.69 21.28 4.90
C PHE A 168 0.17 21.24 4.70
N HIS A 169 -0.34 20.26 3.96
CA HIS A 169 -1.77 20.15 3.63
C HIS A 169 -2.53 19.12 4.49
N TRP A 170 -1.84 18.39 5.39
CA TRP A 170 -2.42 17.33 6.21
C TRP A 170 -3.65 17.78 7.00
N LYS A 171 -3.56 18.94 7.66
CA LYS A 171 -4.65 19.48 8.48
C LYS A 171 -5.87 19.92 7.67
N LYS A 172 -5.68 20.24 6.38
CA LYS A 172 -6.76 20.65 5.48
C LYS A 172 -7.64 19.46 5.05
N LYS A 173 -7.19 18.23 5.28
CA LYS A 173 -7.87 16.99 4.86
C LYS A 173 -8.27 17.01 3.38
N ASP A 174 -7.38 17.56 2.55
CA ASP A 174 -7.59 17.64 1.11
C ASP A 174 -7.60 16.22 0.49
N VAL A 175 -8.48 16.01 -0.49
CA VAL A 175 -8.57 14.78 -1.28
C VAL A 175 -7.24 14.47 -1.96
N ALA A 176 -6.50 15.49 -2.39
CA ALA A 176 -5.17 15.31 -2.98
C ALA A 176 -4.19 14.67 -1.97
N VAL A 177 -4.21 15.12 -0.71
CA VAL A 177 -3.36 14.54 0.35
C VAL A 177 -3.77 13.10 0.64
N TYR A 178 -5.08 12.84 0.72
CA TYR A 178 -5.57 11.47 0.87
C TYR A 178 -5.06 10.56 -0.25
N GLY A 179 -5.17 10.98 -1.51
CA GLY A 179 -4.70 10.21 -2.66
C GLY A 179 -3.20 9.92 -2.63
N LEU A 180 -2.38 10.90 -2.27
CA LEU A 180 -0.92 10.71 -2.16
C LEU A 180 -0.53 9.75 -1.05
N VAL A 181 -1.20 9.83 0.11
CA VAL A 181 -0.96 8.93 1.24
C VAL A 181 -1.47 7.52 0.94
N PHE A 182 -2.63 7.41 0.31
CA PHE A 182 -3.18 6.16 -0.19
C PHE A 182 -2.18 5.48 -1.14
N PHE A 183 -1.67 6.21 -2.13
CA PHE A 183 -0.65 5.73 -3.06
C PHE A 183 0.58 5.20 -2.34
N GLY A 184 1.15 5.99 -1.42
CA GLY A 184 2.32 5.58 -0.62
C GLY A 184 2.09 4.31 0.20
N LEU A 185 0.93 4.20 0.87
CA LEU A 185 0.57 3.00 1.64
C LEU A 185 0.38 1.76 0.76
N THR A 186 -0.17 1.91 -0.45
CA THR A 186 -0.38 0.76 -1.34
C THR A 186 0.91 0.25 -1.97
N ILE A 187 1.89 1.14 -2.19
CA ILE A 187 3.19 0.78 -2.78
C ILE A 187 4.11 0.10 -1.76
N SER A 188 3.96 0.37 -0.46
CA SER A 188 4.89 -0.10 0.58
C SER A 188 5.03 -1.61 0.72
N ILE A 189 4.15 -2.39 0.09
CA ILE A 189 4.21 -3.87 0.11
C ILE A 189 4.65 -4.48 -1.24
N VAL A 190 4.64 -3.68 -2.31
CA VAL A 190 4.96 -4.14 -3.67
C VAL A 190 6.36 -3.69 -4.09
N SER A 191 6.89 -2.63 -3.46
CA SER A 191 8.25 -2.11 -3.64
C SER A 191 9.13 -2.43 -2.44
#